data_AF-A0A6A1IR73-F1
#
_entry.id   AF-A0A6A1IR73-F1
#
_cell.length_a   1.000
_cell.length_b   1.000
_cell.length_c   1.000
_cell.angle_alpha   90.00
_cell.angle_beta   90.00
_cell.angle_gamma   90.00
#
_symmetry.space_group_name_H-M   'P 1'
#
loop_
_entity.id
_entity.type
_entity.pdbx_description
1 polymer ?
#
loop_
_entity_poly.entity_id
_entity_poly.type
_entity_poly.pdbx_seq_one_letter_code
_entity_poly.pdbx_strand_id
1 'polypeptide(L)'
;MKRLYDTYTIYEFSDECIVKEICKRVKSIRLSCCFSQQEFADKAGVSIITIKRIESCKVSDIALSTLLKILRMSGTLEGVVGLVPELPDSPFLINEKTGKRIHRINGKRKMV
;
A
#
# COMPACT_ATOMS: atom_id res chain seq x y z
N MET A 1 23.89 7.10 7.50
CA MET A 1 22.63 6.37 7.75
C MET A 1 22.11 5.86 6.41
N LYS A 2 21.92 4.55 6.24
CA LYS A 2 21.25 3.98 5.07
C LYS A 2 19.82 4.54 5.04
N ARG A 3 19.44 5.21 3.95
CA ARG A 3 18.08 5.72 3.82
C ARG A 3 17.22 4.65 3.16
N LEU A 4 15.96 4.53 3.57
CA LEU A 4 15.01 3.55 3.04
C LEU A 4 14.68 3.75 1.53
N TYR A 5 15.31 4.75 0.88
CA TYR A 5 15.06 5.16 -0.51
C TYR A 5 15.94 4.44 -1.53
N ASP A 6 16.95 3.68 -1.10
CA ASP A 6 17.75 2.87 -2.03
C ASP A 6 17.01 1.55 -2.29
N THR A 7 16.61 1.33 -3.55
CA THR A 7 15.72 0.23 -4.01
C THR A 7 16.21 -1.16 -3.56
N TYR A 8 17.52 -1.37 -3.46
CA TYR A 8 18.11 -2.64 -3.05
C TYR A 8 18.31 -2.77 -1.54
N THR A 9 18.33 -1.66 -0.81
CA THR A 9 18.55 -1.64 0.64
C THR A 9 17.28 -1.91 1.43
N ILE A 10 16.10 -1.75 0.83
CA ILE A 10 14.80 -1.99 1.50
C ILE A 10 14.67 -3.42 2.04
N TYR A 11 15.27 -4.41 1.38
CA TYR A 11 15.27 -5.82 1.80
C TYR A 11 16.08 -6.10 3.07
N GLU A 12 16.91 -5.15 3.51
CA GLU A 12 17.65 -5.25 4.78
C GLU A 12 16.82 -4.78 5.98
N PHE A 13 15.66 -4.14 5.75
CA PHE A 13 14.80 -3.64 6.81
C PHE A 13 13.73 -4.67 7.19
N SER A 14 13.39 -4.72 8.48
CA SER A 14 12.22 -5.46 8.94
C SER A 14 10.93 -4.77 8.49
N ASP A 15 9.84 -5.53 8.38
CA ASP A 15 8.51 -5.02 8.07
C ASP A 15 8.12 -3.86 9.00
N GLU A 16 8.40 -3.98 10.30
CA GLU A 16 8.14 -2.93 11.29
C GLU A 16 8.93 -1.64 10.98
N CYS A 17 10.19 -1.76 10.56
CA CYS A 17 10.99 -0.59 10.17
C CYS A 17 10.41 0.10 8.93
N ILE A 18 9.94 -0.67 7.95
CA ILE A 18 9.27 -0.15 6.75
C ILE A 18 7.97 0.56 7.14
N VAL A 19 7.15 -0.06 7.99
CA VAL A 19 5.89 0.53 8.50
C VAL A 19 6.15 1.84 9.24
N LYS A 20 7.17 1.89 10.11
CA LYS A 20 7.55 3.12 10.81
C LYS A 20 7.94 4.25 9.86
N GLU A 21 8.63 3.92 8.77
CA GLU A 21 8.98 4.94 7.78
C GLU A 21 7.75 5.45 7.03
N ILE A 22 6.79 4.58 6.70
CA ILE A 22 5.49 4.97 6.14
C ILE A 22 4.74 5.89 7.12
N CYS A 23 4.68 5.53 8.42
CA CYS A 23 4.07 6.36 9.47
C CYS A 23 4.65 7.78 9.51
N LYS A 24 5.98 7.91 9.45
CA LYS A 24 6.65 9.22 9.42
C LYS A 24 6.22 10.03 8.21
N ARG A 25 6.16 9.42 7.02
CA ARG A 25 5.72 10.10 5.80
C ARG A 25 4.26 10.54 5.87
N VAL A 26 3.37 9.71 6.43
CA VAL A 26 1.97 10.09 6.67
C VAL A 26 1.88 11.35 7.56
N LYS A 27 2.68 11.41 8.64
CA LYS A 27 2.76 12.60 9.49
C LYS A 27 3.27 13.83 8.70
N SER A 28 4.30 13.66 7.88
CA SER A 28 4.83 14.74 7.03
C SER A 28 3.80 15.25 6.03
N ILE A 29 3.02 14.35 5.41
CA ILE A 29 1.91 14.72 4.51
C ILE A 29 0.89 15.60 5.23
N ARG A 30 0.44 15.20 6.43
CA ARG A 30 -0.49 16.02 7.21
C ARG A 30 0.08 17.41 7.46
N LEU A 31 1.33 17.48 7.92
CA LEU A 31 1.99 18.74 8.25
C LEU A 31 2.17 19.64 7.01
N SER A 32 2.46 19.07 5.83
CA SER A 32 2.56 19.85 4.59
C SER A 32 1.23 20.43 4.13
N CYS A 33 0.11 19.81 4.50
CA CYS A 33 -1.23 20.33 4.25
C CYS A 33 -1.72 21.30 5.34
N CYS A 34 -0.90 21.60 6.35
CA CYS A 34 -1.25 22.46 7.49
C CYS A 34 -2.50 22.00 8.27
N PHE A 35 -2.81 20.70 8.28
CA PHE A 35 -3.96 20.17 9.01
C PHE A 35 -3.61 19.75 10.44
N SER A 36 -4.53 19.98 11.37
CA SER A 36 -4.55 19.30 12.67
C SER A 36 -4.79 17.80 12.51
N GLN A 37 -4.50 17.01 13.55
CA GLN A 37 -4.78 15.56 13.52
C GLN A 37 -6.27 15.25 13.34
N GLN A 38 -7.15 16.09 13.89
CA GLN A 38 -8.60 15.95 13.76
C GLN A 38 -9.04 16.23 12.32
N GLU A 39 -8.65 17.38 11.75
CA GLU A 39 -9.00 17.73 10.36
C GLU A 39 -8.48 16.71 9.35
N PHE A 40 -7.27 16.19 9.58
CA PHE A 40 -6.69 15.14 8.75
C PHE A 40 -7.50 13.84 8.82
N ALA A 41 -7.92 13.46 10.02
CA ALA A 41 -8.77 12.28 10.24
C ALA A 41 -10.12 12.43 9.54
N ASP A 42 -10.77 13.59 9.70
CA ASP A 42 -12.08 13.89 9.12
C ASP A 42 -12.02 13.89 7.59
N LYS A 43 -11.03 14.57 7.00
CA LYS A 43 -10.83 14.61 5.54
C LYS A 43 -10.50 13.23 4.97
N ALA A 44 -9.72 12.42 5.67
CA ALA A 44 -9.39 11.06 5.23
C ALA A 44 -10.51 10.03 5.53
N GLY A 45 -11.54 10.39 6.31
CA GLY A 45 -12.60 9.46 6.69
C GLY A 45 -12.10 8.30 7.56
N VAL A 46 -11.27 8.61 8.56
CA VAL A 46 -10.71 7.67 9.54
C VAL A 46 -10.85 8.24 10.95
N SER A 47 -10.73 7.41 11.99
CA SER A 47 -10.77 7.89 13.37
C SER A 47 -9.52 8.72 13.73
N ILE A 48 -9.69 9.78 14.52
CA ILE A 48 -8.56 10.51 15.12
C ILE A 48 -7.63 9.59 15.92
N ILE A 49 -8.17 8.53 16.54
CA ILE A 49 -7.37 7.52 17.26
C ILE A 49 -6.42 6.82 16.28
N THR A 50 -6.89 6.50 15.08
CA THR A 50 -6.06 5.89 14.03
C THR A 50 -4.92 6.81 13.62
N ILE A 51 -5.20 8.11 13.40
CA ILE A 51 -4.17 9.09 13.06
C ILE A 51 -3.13 9.23 14.19
N LYS A 52 -3.57 9.40 15.45
CA LYS A 52 -2.68 9.45 16.61
C LYS A 52 -1.80 8.20 16.72
N ARG A 53 -2.39 7.01 16.49
CA ARG A 53 -1.68 5.73 16.52
C ARG A 53 -0.60 5.68 15.44
N ILE A 54 -0.94 6.03 14.20
CA ILE A 54 0.00 6.08 13.06
C ILE A 54 1.13 7.07 13.35
N GLU A 55 0.82 8.31 13.75
CA GLU A 55 1.82 9.35 13.97
C GLU A 55 2.73 9.11 15.17
N SER A 56 2.32 8.24 16.09
CA SER A 56 3.18 7.80 17.20
C SER A 56 4.38 6.97 16.72
N CYS A 57 4.30 6.37 15.52
CA CYS A 57 5.30 5.44 14.97
C CYS A 57 5.60 4.23 15.89
N LYS A 58 4.68 3.89 16.82
CA LYS A 58 4.78 2.73 17.71
C LYS A 58 3.96 1.53 17.22
N VAL A 59 3.43 1.60 16.00
CA VAL A 59 2.66 0.52 15.38
C VAL A 59 3.58 -0.43 14.63
N SER A 60 3.23 -1.71 14.67
CA SER A 60 3.81 -2.74 13.79
C SER A 60 3.08 -2.82 12.46
N ASP A 61 1.88 -2.24 12.35
CA ASP A 61 1.00 -2.40 11.19
C ASP A 61 0.17 -1.15 10.86
N ILE A 62 -0.24 -1.06 9.59
CA ILE A 62 -1.27 -0.13 9.12
C ILE A 62 -2.18 -0.91 8.16
N ALA A 63 -3.49 -0.87 8.41
CA ALA A 63 -4.44 -1.41 7.45
C ALA A 63 -4.29 -0.69 6.09
N LEU A 64 -4.12 -1.45 5.00
CA LEU A 64 -3.95 -0.89 3.66
C LEU A 64 -5.09 0.07 3.29
N SER A 65 -6.34 -0.25 3.67
CA SER A 65 -7.50 0.62 3.46
C SER A 65 -7.33 2.02 4.08
N THR A 66 -6.74 2.10 5.27
CA THR A 66 -6.43 3.38 5.94
C THR A 66 -5.36 4.16 5.18
N LEU A 67 -4.29 3.49 4.74
CA LEU A 67 -3.25 4.13 3.95
C LEU A 67 -3.80 4.66 2.61
N LEU A 68 -4.62 3.87 1.91
CA LEU A 68 -5.26 4.27 0.66
C LEU A 68 -6.19 5.48 0.83
N LYS A 69 -6.93 5.56 1.94
CA LYS A 69 -7.77 6.72 2.26
C LYS A 69 -6.93 7.99 2.45
N ILE A 70 -5.82 7.89 3.18
CA ILE A 70 -4.90 8.99 3.42
C ILE A 70 -4.26 9.46 2.10
N LEU A 71 -3.70 8.53 1.31
CA LEU A 71 -3.07 8.85 0.02
C LEU A 71 -4.07 9.49 -0.96
N ARG A 72 -5.31 9.02 -0.98
CA ARG A 72 -6.38 9.60 -1.79
C ARG A 72 -6.70 11.03 -1.37
N MET A 73 -6.81 11.28 -0.08
CA MET A 73 -7.10 12.61 0.46
C MET A 73 -5.94 13.59 0.20
N SER A 74 -4.69 13.12 0.28
CA SER A 74 -3.50 13.94 -0.02
C SER A 74 -3.20 14.13 -1.50
N GLY A 75 -3.99 13.50 -2.40
CA GLY A 75 -3.77 13.61 -3.85
C GLY A 75 -2.50 12.89 -4.33
N THR A 76 -2.08 11.82 -3.65
CA THR A 76 -0.85 11.06 -3.95
C THR A 76 -1.13 9.55 -4.14
N LEU A 77 -2.35 9.20 -4.53
CA LEU A 77 -2.80 7.82 -4.66
C LEU A 77 -2.12 7.09 -5.83
N GLU A 78 -1.67 7.80 -6.84
CA GLU A 78 -0.98 7.28 -8.02
C GLU A 78 0.26 6.44 -7.68
N GLY A 79 0.92 6.70 -6.54
CA GLY A 79 2.04 5.88 -6.06
C GLY A 79 1.67 4.42 -5.76
N VAL A 80 0.38 4.12 -5.55
CA VAL A 80 -0.12 2.75 -5.32
C VAL A 80 0.07 1.86 -6.55
N VAL A 81 0.08 2.43 -7.75
CA VAL A 81 0.27 1.69 -9.01
C VAL A 81 1.59 0.90 -9.00
N GLY A 82 2.63 1.43 -8.35
CA GLY A 82 3.94 0.78 -8.25
C GLY A 82 4.09 -0.22 -7.09
N LEU A 83 3.07 -0.42 -6.25
CA LEU A 83 3.20 -1.31 -5.08
C LEU A 83 3.21 -2.79 -5.46
N VAL A 84 2.42 -3.17 -6.46
CA VAL A 84 2.32 -4.55 -6.94
C VAL A 84 2.70 -4.54 -8.42
N PRO A 85 3.79 -5.22 -8.81
CA PRO A 85 4.20 -5.23 -10.20
C PRO A 85 3.12 -5.89 -11.06
N GLU A 86 2.87 -5.33 -12.25
CA GLU A 86 2.08 -6.00 -13.26
C GLU A 86 2.79 -7.28 -13.69
N LEU A 87 2.06 -8.38 -13.73
CA LEU A 87 2.59 -9.61 -14.30
C LEU A 87 2.74 -9.40 -15.81
N PRO A 88 3.87 -9.78 -16.42
CA PRO A 88 3.96 -9.80 -17.88
C PRO A 88 2.86 -10.70 -18.43
N ASP A 89 2.30 -10.34 -19.59
CA ASP A 89 1.38 -11.22 -20.28
C ASP A 89 2.09 -12.55 -20.54
N SER A 90 1.55 -13.62 -19.94
CA SER A 90 2.11 -14.95 -20.15
C SER A 90 1.85 -15.34 -21.61
N PRO A 91 2.87 -15.82 -22.34
CA PRO A 91 2.68 -16.39 -23.68
C PRO A 91 1.65 -17.53 -23.70
N PHE A 92 1.39 -18.14 -22.54
CA PHE A 92 0.49 -19.28 -22.37
C PHE A 92 -0.92 -18.92 -21.90
N LEU A 93 -1.22 -17.62 -21.68
CA LEU A 93 -2.54 -17.16 -21.20
C LEU A 93 -3.42 -16.57 -22.31
N ILE A 94 -2.91 -16.47 -23.53
CA ILE A 94 -3.64 -15.98 -24.70
C ILE A 94 -3.94 -17.19 -25.58
N ASN A 95 -5.21 -17.53 -25.78
CA ASN A 95 -5.55 -18.55 -26.75
C ASN A 95 -5.36 -17.95 -28.16
N GLU A 96 -4.29 -18.32 -28.86
CA GLU A 96 -3.90 -17.79 -30.16
C GLU A 96 -5.02 -17.82 -31.21
N LYS A 97 -5.96 -18.76 -31.10
CA LYS A 97 -7.10 -18.88 -32.04
C LYS A 97 -8.27 -17.94 -31.74
N THR A 98 -8.36 -17.42 -30.52
CA THR A 98 -9.54 -16.63 -30.08
C THR A 98 -9.20 -15.27 -29.49
N GLY A 99 -7.92 -14.99 -29.19
CA GLY A 99 -7.45 -13.76 -28.54
C GLY A 99 -7.94 -13.56 -27.11
N LYS A 100 -8.66 -14.54 -26.55
CA LYS A 100 -9.26 -14.46 -25.20
C LYS A 100 -8.28 -14.99 -24.16
N ARG A 101 -8.26 -14.34 -22.99
CA ARG A 101 -7.52 -14.79 -21.82
C ARG A 101 -8.01 -16.18 -21.39
N ILE A 102 -7.09 -17.12 -21.22
CA ILE A 102 -7.37 -18.46 -20.70
C ILE A 102 -7.73 -18.31 -19.22
N HIS A 103 -8.97 -18.64 -18.88
CA HIS A 103 -9.43 -18.64 -17.50
C HIS A 103 -8.96 -19.92 -16.81
N ARG A 104 -8.50 -19.81 -15.56
CA ARG A 104 -8.03 -20.95 -14.79
C ARG A 104 -9.17 -21.96 -14.63
N ILE A 105 -9.00 -23.16 -15.19
CA ILE A 105 -9.94 -24.26 -14.98
C ILE A 105 -9.75 -24.72 -13.53
N ASN A 106 -10.72 -24.46 -12.65
CA ASN A 106 -10.75 -25.09 -11.34
C ASN A 106 -11.09 -26.57 -11.55
N GLY A 107 -10.05 -27.41 -11.70
CA GLY A 107 -10.22 -28.85 -11.64
C GLY A 107 -10.82 -29.22 -10.29
N LYS A 108 -12.05 -29.76 -10.28
CA LYS A 108 -12.62 -30.36 -9.08
C LYS A 108 -11.63 -31.44 -8.62
N ARG A 109 -11.00 -31.25 -7.45
CA ARG A 109 -10.25 -32.31 -6.78
C ARG A 109 -11.20 -33.51 -6.63
N LYS A 110 -10.94 -34.61 -7.34
CA LYS A 110 -11.54 -35.89 -6.97
C LYS A 110 -10.92 -36.27 -5.63
N MET A 111 -11.71 -36.21 -4.57
CA MET A 111 -11.37 -36.94 -3.35
C MET A 111 -11.53 -38.42 -3.70
N VAL A 112 -10.43 -39.16 -3.61
CA VAL A 112 -10.42 -40.63 -3.59
C VAL A 112 -10.37 -41.04 -2.13
#